data_AF-A0A382LFC1-F1
#
_entry.id   AF-A0A382LFC1-F1
#
_cell.length_a   1.000
_cell.length_b   1.000
_cell.length_c   1.000
_cell.angle_alpha   90.00
_cell.angle_beta   90.00
_cell.angle_gamma   90.00
#
_symmetry.space_group_name_H-M   'P 1'
#
loop_
_entity.id
_entity.type
_entity.pdbx_description
1 polymer ?
#
loop_
_entity_poly.entity_id
_entity_poly.type
_entity_poly.pdbx_seq_one_letter_code
_entity_poly.pdbx_strand_id
1 'polypeptide(L)'
;MSSRTNYKIYISLSHFSSAEEKTKFLSSLTSPEITIILGNSESDRIVQCYDLSPDIIFIGNKGNIKKLASDNSLVVMVYHGIGLKQSYYNDISDRVDIIAVESQERFNQLISKNYNKNKLVLSGFPKLDPLFKENSQQTSKFSQDLGLNPKKKTILYTPSFYPS
;
A
#
# COMPACT_ATOMS: atom_id res chain seq x y z
N MET A 1 -13.63 -1.58 -15.03
CA MET A 1 -13.24 -0.61 -13.99
C MET A 1 -14.28 0.50 -14.02
N SER A 2 -15.02 0.70 -12.93
CA SER A 2 -15.99 1.82 -12.82
C SER A 2 -15.26 3.15 -13.05
N SER A 3 -15.87 4.10 -13.77
CA SER A 3 -15.22 5.36 -14.16
C SER A 3 -14.78 6.12 -12.91
N ARG A 4 -13.48 6.45 -12.81
CA ARG A 4 -12.91 7.21 -11.68
C ARG A 4 -13.01 8.72 -11.89
N THR A 5 -13.86 9.14 -12.83
CA THR A 5 -13.97 10.50 -13.38
C THR A 5 -14.27 11.59 -12.35
N ASN A 6 -14.72 11.22 -11.15
CA ASN A 6 -15.04 12.16 -10.07
C ASN A 6 -13.91 12.33 -9.04
N TYR A 7 -12.77 11.64 -9.21
CA TYR A 7 -11.64 11.72 -8.29
C TYR A 7 -10.37 12.15 -9.02
N LYS A 8 -9.64 13.10 -8.45
CA LYS A 8 -8.27 13.40 -8.86
C LYS A 8 -7.33 12.48 -8.08
N ILE A 9 -6.62 11.60 -8.77
CA ILE A 9 -5.76 10.61 -8.13
C ILE A 9 -4.31 11.04 -8.30
N TYR A 10 -3.62 11.15 -7.16
CA TYR A 10 -2.21 11.47 -7.11
C TYR A 10 -1.44 10.30 -6.51
N ILE A 11 -0.23 10.08 -7.01
CA ILE A 11 0.69 9.08 -6.50
C ILE A 11 2.04 9.74 -6.26
N SER A 12 2.61 9.53 -5.07
CA SER A 12 3.95 10.01 -4.73
C SER A 12 4.87 8.85 -4.36
N LEU A 13 6.13 8.94 -4.78
CA LEU A 13 7.18 7.98 -4.45
C LEU A 13 8.38 8.71 -3.85
N SER A 14 8.97 8.14 -2.79
CA SER A 14 10.12 8.72 -2.08
C SER A 14 11.29 9.02 -3.02
N HIS A 15 11.93 10.17 -2.83
CA HIS A 15 13.12 10.49 -3.61
C HIS A 15 14.28 9.53 -3.29
N PHE A 16 14.28 8.88 -2.12
CA PHE A 16 15.25 7.87 -1.72
C PHE A 16 15.12 6.53 -2.45
N SER A 17 14.02 6.30 -3.18
CA SER A 17 13.82 5.06 -3.94
C SER A 17 14.86 4.96 -5.05
N SER A 18 15.33 3.75 -5.35
CA SER A 18 16.37 3.55 -6.38
C SER A 18 15.85 3.93 -7.78
N ALA A 19 16.76 4.24 -8.70
CA ALA A 19 16.38 4.57 -10.08
C ALA A 19 15.62 3.41 -10.76
N GLU A 20 16.03 2.17 -10.46
CA GLU A 20 15.37 0.96 -10.96
C GLU A 20 13.94 0.82 -10.42
N GLU A 21 13.75 1.02 -9.11
CA GLU A 21 12.45 0.97 -8.46
C GLU A 21 11.51 2.05 -9.01
N LYS A 22 12.00 3.29 -9.14
CA LYS A 22 11.24 4.39 -9.76
C LYS A 22 10.82 4.04 -11.18
N THR A 23 11.72 3.49 -11.99
CA THR A 23 11.42 3.11 -13.39
C THR A 23 10.34 2.04 -13.46
N LYS A 24 10.47 0.97 -12.67
CA LYS A 24 9.48 -0.12 -12.59
C LYS A 24 8.13 0.37 -12.09
N PHE A 25 8.14 1.26 -11.10
CA PHE A 25 6.94 1.85 -10.56
C PHE A 25 6.20 2.67 -11.62
N LEU A 26 6.90 3.60 -12.28
CA LEU A 26 6.32 4.45 -13.31
C LEU A 26 5.80 3.66 -14.51
N SER A 27 6.51 2.61 -14.94
CA SER A 27 6.06 1.76 -16.06
C SER A 27 4.83 0.91 -15.74
N SER A 28 4.57 0.65 -14.46
CA SER A 28 3.35 -0.06 -14.02
C SER A 28 2.10 0.83 -14.01
N LEU A 29 2.27 2.15 -14.01
CA LEU A 29 1.17 3.12 -14.01
C LEU A 29 0.70 3.36 -15.44
N THR A 30 -0.33 2.63 -15.86
CA THR A 30 -0.87 2.69 -17.22
C THR A 30 -2.08 3.61 -17.39
N SER A 31 -2.60 4.17 -16.28
CA SER A 31 -3.80 5.00 -16.32
C SER A 31 -3.45 6.48 -16.51
N PRO A 32 -3.99 7.14 -17.56
CA PRO A 32 -3.73 8.56 -17.82
C PRO A 32 -4.39 9.50 -16.79
N GLU A 33 -5.31 8.99 -15.96
CA GLU A 33 -6.04 9.76 -14.94
C GLU A 33 -5.21 9.96 -13.65
N ILE A 34 -4.03 9.34 -13.56
CA ILE A 34 -3.15 9.41 -12.38
C ILE A 34 -2.08 10.47 -12.58
N THR A 35 -2.01 11.43 -11.67
CA THR A 35 -0.92 12.42 -11.62
C THR A 35 0.18 11.94 -10.67
N ILE A 36 1.44 12.12 -11.05
CA ILE A 36 2.59 11.62 -10.27
C ILE A 36 3.36 12.78 -9.66
N ILE A 37 3.68 12.68 -8.37
CA ILE A 37 4.45 13.65 -7.59
C ILE A 37 5.78 13.03 -7.18
N LEU A 38 6.86 13.40 -7.89
CA LEU A 38 8.22 12.92 -7.60
C LEU A 38 9.04 13.92 -6.78
N GLY A 39 8.88 15.21 -7.06
CA GLY A 39 9.76 16.27 -6.56
C GLY A 39 11.20 16.17 -7.11
N ASN A 40 11.87 17.32 -7.19
CA ASN A 40 13.30 17.41 -7.52
C ASN A 40 14.19 16.94 -6.37
N SER A 41 13.66 16.91 -5.15
CA SER A 41 14.28 16.38 -3.94
C SER A 41 13.22 15.82 -3.01
N GLU A 42 13.61 15.13 -1.94
CA GLU A 42 12.66 14.66 -0.92
C GLU A 42 11.92 15.82 -0.24
N SER A 43 12.62 16.93 0.05
CA SER A 43 12.00 18.11 0.66
C SER A 43 10.99 18.77 -0.28
N ASP A 44 11.33 18.89 -1.56
CA ASP A 44 10.42 19.44 -2.59
C ASP A 44 9.18 18.55 -2.76
N ARG A 45 9.37 17.23 -2.80
CA ARG A 45 8.26 16.27 -2.83
C ARG A 45 7.33 16.42 -1.63
N ILE A 46 7.89 16.60 -0.44
CA ILE A 46 7.11 16.81 0.79
C ILE A 46 6.25 18.06 0.68
N VAL A 47 6.84 19.18 0.26
CA VAL A 47 6.12 20.46 0.07
C VAL A 47 4.99 20.30 -0.96
N GLN A 48 5.27 19.70 -2.12
CA GLN A 48 4.25 19.46 -3.13
C GLN A 48 3.10 18.59 -2.63
N CYS A 49 3.37 17.54 -1.84
CA CYS A 49 2.33 16.70 -1.27
C CYS A 49 1.51 17.45 -0.21
N TYR A 50 2.15 18.26 0.63
CA TYR A 50 1.49 19.04 1.67
C TYR A 50 0.58 20.12 1.07
N ASP A 51 1.11 20.89 0.12
CA ASP A 51 0.40 21.99 -0.55
C ASP A 51 -0.75 21.50 -1.43
N LEU A 52 -0.65 20.28 -1.97
CA LEU A 52 -1.75 19.63 -2.66
C LEU A 52 -2.99 19.49 -1.75
N SER A 53 -2.78 19.29 -0.44
CA SER A 53 -3.82 19.17 0.58
C SER A 53 -5.01 18.28 0.13
N PRO A 54 -4.76 17.02 -0.29
CA PRO A 54 -5.83 16.15 -0.79
C PRO A 54 -6.83 15.80 0.33
N ASP A 55 -8.09 15.53 -0.04
CA ASP A 55 -9.12 15.14 0.94
C ASP A 55 -8.75 13.86 1.69
N ILE A 56 -8.13 12.90 1.00
CA ILE A 56 -7.74 11.59 1.55
C ILE A 56 -6.32 11.23 1.08
N ILE A 57 -5.52 10.71 2.01
CA ILE A 57 -4.18 10.18 1.76
C ILE A 57 -4.13 8.72 2.19
N PHE A 58 -3.71 7.83 1.28
CA PHE A 58 -3.41 6.45 1.60
C PHE A 58 -1.91 6.24 1.75
N ILE A 59 -1.49 5.59 2.83
CA ILE A 59 -0.07 5.26 3.06
C ILE A 59 0.13 3.78 3.36
N GLY A 60 1.18 3.19 2.78
CA GLY A 60 1.60 1.81 3.03
C GLY A 60 2.76 1.64 4.02
N ASN A 61 3.33 2.75 4.47
CA ASN A 61 4.48 2.77 5.36
C ASN A 61 4.44 4.02 6.26
N LYS A 62 5.14 3.95 7.40
CA LYS A 62 5.19 4.99 8.43
C LYS A 62 5.58 6.37 7.89
N GLY A 63 6.58 6.44 6.99
CA GLY A 63 6.97 7.64 6.25
C GLY A 63 7.14 8.91 7.11
N ASN A 64 7.27 10.07 6.45
CA ASN A 64 7.21 11.38 7.11
C ASN A 64 5.78 11.93 7.05
N ILE A 65 4.77 11.13 7.45
CA ILE A 65 3.36 11.49 7.22
C ILE A 65 2.97 12.82 7.87
N LYS A 66 3.52 13.16 9.05
CA LYS A 66 3.33 14.46 9.71
C LYS A 66 3.75 15.65 8.86
N LYS A 67 4.72 15.46 7.96
CA LYS A 67 5.21 16.51 7.05
C LYS A 67 4.47 16.50 5.71
N LEU A 68 3.92 15.34 5.31
CA LEU A 68 3.26 15.15 4.02
C LEU A 68 1.78 15.51 4.04
N ALA A 69 1.11 15.33 5.17
CA ALA A 69 -0.34 15.48 5.27
C ALA A 69 -0.70 16.80 5.94
N SER A 70 -1.40 17.67 5.21
CA SER A 70 -2.04 18.88 5.77
C SER A 70 -3.05 18.50 6.85
N ASP A 71 -3.38 19.39 7.79
CA ASP A 71 -4.35 19.09 8.86
C ASP A 71 -5.77 18.78 8.34
N ASN A 72 -6.09 19.18 7.11
CA ASN A 72 -7.41 18.97 6.50
C ASN A 72 -7.55 17.62 5.78
N SER A 73 -6.46 16.86 5.63
CA SER A 73 -6.46 15.58 4.93
C SER A 73 -6.82 14.42 5.85
N LEU A 74 -7.70 13.51 5.41
CA LEU A 74 -7.92 12.24 6.11
C LEU A 74 -6.80 11.24 5.76
N VAL A 75 -6.05 10.77 6.74
CA VAL A 75 -4.94 9.84 6.52
C VAL A 75 -5.35 8.40 6.86
N VAL A 76 -5.26 7.53 5.87
CA VAL A 76 -5.57 6.10 5.97
C VAL A 76 -4.29 5.27 5.81
N MET A 77 -3.94 4.53 6.86
CA MET A 77 -2.85 3.54 6.82
C MET A 77 -3.38 2.22 6.29
N VAL A 78 -2.86 1.80 5.13
CA VAL A 78 -3.09 0.49 4.51
C VAL A 78 -1.77 -0.26 4.52
N TYR A 79 -1.48 -0.94 5.64
CA TYR A 79 -0.20 -1.63 5.84
C TYR A 79 0.15 -2.59 4.69
N HIS A 80 1.45 -2.71 4.38
CA HIS A 80 1.95 -3.54 3.29
C HIS A 80 1.88 -5.05 3.57
N GLY A 81 1.52 -5.51 4.78
CA GLY A 81 1.31 -6.92 5.07
C GLY A 81 1.05 -7.24 6.54
N ILE A 82 0.80 -8.52 6.80
CA ILE A 82 0.72 -9.10 8.14
C ILE A 82 2.13 -9.23 8.67
N GLY A 83 2.39 -8.70 9.85
CA GLY A 83 3.71 -8.79 10.45
C GLY A 83 3.68 -9.14 11.92
N LEU A 84 4.51 -10.12 12.27
CA LEU A 84 4.87 -10.45 13.65
C LEU A 84 5.88 -9.46 14.23
N LYS A 85 6.41 -8.54 13.42
CA LYS A 85 7.39 -7.53 13.87
C LYS A 85 6.73 -6.54 14.83
N GLN A 86 7.36 -6.34 15.98
CA GLN A 86 6.87 -5.42 17.01
C GLN A 86 6.68 -3.98 16.51
N SER A 87 7.46 -3.55 15.52
CA SER A 87 7.34 -2.22 14.90
C SER A 87 5.94 -1.89 14.40
N TYR A 88 5.14 -2.89 13.99
CA TYR A 88 3.76 -2.67 13.54
C TYR A 88 2.80 -2.28 14.67
N TYR A 89 3.22 -2.37 15.93
CA TYR A 89 2.41 -2.00 17.09
C TYR A 89 2.89 -0.72 17.78
N ASN A 90 4.08 -0.23 17.46
CA ASN A 90 4.68 0.89 18.19
C ASN A 90 4.92 2.12 17.31
N ASP A 91 4.95 1.96 15.98
CA ASP A 91 5.43 3.00 15.07
C ASP A 91 4.31 3.72 14.32
N ILE A 92 3.06 3.65 14.80
CA ILE A 92 1.93 4.34 14.15
C ILE A 92 1.93 5.80 14.58
N SER A 93 2.13 6.70 13.61
CA SER A 93 2.01 8.14 13.85
C SER A 93 0.58 8.48 14.29
N ASP A 94 0.47 9.30 15.32
CA ASP A 94 -0.77 9.98 15.76
C ASP A 94 -1.55 10.66 14.62
N ARG A 95 -0.84 11.17 13.60
CA ARG A 95 -1.37 11.76 12.36
C ARG A 95 -2.19 10.78 11.52
N VAL A 96 -2.11 9.46 11.76
CA VAL A 96 -3.00 8.51 11.09
C VAL A 96 -4.39 8.57 11.71
N ASP A 97 -5.39 8.82 10.87
CA ASP A 97 -6.79 8.92 11.30
C ASP A 97 -7.47 7.55 11.28
N ILE A 98 -7.18 6.75 10.26
CA ILE A 98 -7.75 5.40 10.08
C ILE A 98 -6.65 4.39 9.81
N ILE A 99 -6.74 3.23 10.44
CA ILE A 99 -5.90 2.06 10.23
C ILE A 99 -6.78 0.96 9.65
N ALA A 100 -6.52 0.62 8.38
CA ALA A 100 -7.10 -0.55 7.73
C ALA A 100 -6.51 -1.82 8.34
N VAL A 101 -7.38 -2.70 8.84
CA VAL A 101 -7.03 -3.94 9.51
C VAL A 101 -7.49 -5.12 8.67
N GLU A 102 -6.61 -6.11 8.53
CA GLU A 102 -6.79 -7.21 7.61
C GLU A 102 -7.67 -8.35 8.13
N SER A 103 -7.71 -8.56 9.46
CA SER A 103 -8.40 -9.69 10.08
C SER A 103 -8.93 -9.34 11.46
N GLN A 104 -9.91 -10.12 11.92
CA GLN A 104 -10.50 -9.93 13.25
C GLN A 104 -9.48 -10.21 14.36
N GLU A 105 -8.58 -11.17 14.16
CA GLU A 105 -7.52 -11.49 15.12
C GLU A 105 -6.58 -10.30 15.29
N ARG A 106 -6.14 -9.68 14.18
CA ARG A 106 -5.30 -8.47 14.26
C ARG A 106 -6.04 -7.32 14.93
N PHE A 107 -7.32 -7.13 14.60
CA PHE A 107 -8.14 -6.11 15.24
C PHE A 107 -8.16 -6.29 16.76
N ASN A 108 -8.45 -7.51 17.23
CA ASN A 108 -8.48 -7.84 18.65
C ASN A 108 -7.11 -7.65 19.33
N GLN A 109 -6.02 -8.00 18.64
CA GLN A 109 -4.66 -7.77 19.13
C GLN A 109 -4.35 -6.28 19.30
N LEU A 110 -4.74 -5.43 18.35
CA LEU A 110 -4.56 -3.97 18.47
C LEU A 110 -5.37 -3.40 19.64
N ILE A 111 -6.63 -3.83 19.81
CA ILE A 111 -7.46 -3.43 20.96
C ILE A 111 -6.81 -3.85 22.27
N SER A 112 -6.29 -5.08 22.37
CA SER A 112 -5.58 -5.56 23.58
C SER A 112 -4.32 -4.75 23.93
N LYS A 113 -3.78 -4.04 22.94
CA LYS A 113 -2.64 -3.12 23.08
C LYS A 113 -3.08 -1.65 23.23
N ASN A 114 -4.35 -1.41 23.59
CA ASN A 114 -4.93 -0.09 23.84
C ASN A 114 -4.96 0.85 22.62
N TYR A 115 -5.00 0.31 21.40
CA TYR A 115 -5.29 1.11 20.22
C TYR A 115 -6.71 1.68 20.30
N ASN A 116 -6.88 2.93 19.85
CA ASN A 116 -8.20 3.55 19.77
C ASN A 116 -9.05 2.81 18.73
N LYS A 117 -10.08 2.09 19.20
CA LYS A 117 -11.02 1.34 18.37
C LYS A 117 -11.63 2.17 17.25
N ASN A 118 -11.89 3.46 17.46
CA ASN A 118 -12.52 4.33 16.48
C ASN A 118 -11.62 4.62 15.28
N LYS A 119 -10.31 4.39 15.41
CA LYS A 119 -9.36 4.48 14.28
C LYS A 119 -9.23 3.17 13.51
N LEU A 120 -9.77 2.04 13.99
CA LEU A 120 -9.57 0.73 13.37
C LEU A 120 -10.75 0.37 12.47
N VAL A 121 -10.48 -0.02 11.22
CA VAL A 121 -11.50 -0.47 10.27
C VAL A 121 -11.11 -1.83 9.73
N LEU A 122 -11.97 -2.84 9.91
CA LEU A 122 -11.78 -4.17 9.37
C LEU A 122 -12.11 -4.17 7.86
N SER A 123 -11.08 -4.16 7.02
CA SER A 123 -11.23 -4.01 5.55
C SER A 123 -10.57 -5.12 4.75
N GLY A 124 -9.74 -5.97 5.36
CA GLY A 124 -8.88 -6.88 4.60
C GLY A 124 -7.73 -6.14 3.91
N PHE A 125 -7.06 -6.84 2.99
CA PHE A 125 -6.01 -6.27 2.14
C PHE A 125 -6.49 -6.07 0.71
N PRO A 126 -6.51 -4.83 0.18
CA PRO A 126 -6.91 -4.57 -1.21
C PRO A 126 -6.09 -5.35 -2.25
N LYS A 127 -4.82 -5.65 -1.96
CA LYS A 127 -3.95 -6.45 -2.84
C LYS A 127 -4.39 -7.91 -3.00
N LEU A 128 -5.25 -8.41 -2.09
CA LEU A 128 -5.81 -9.75 -2.16
C LEU A 128 -7.17 -9.78 -2.88
N ASP A 129 -7.79 -8.63 -3.17
CA ASP A 129 -9.07 -8.55 -3.90
C ASP A 129 -9.07 -9.37 -5.22
N PRO A 130 -7.97 -9.40 -6.02
CA PRO A 130 -7.95 -10.21 -7.23
C PRO A 130 -8.03 -11.73 -6.96
N LEU A 131 -7.61 -12.21 -5.78
CA LEU A 131 -7.68 -13.65 -5.45
C LEU A 131 -9.12 -14.17 -5.34
N PHE A 132 -10.05 -13.29 -4.99
CA PHE A 132 -11.47 -13.64 -4.86
C PHE A 132 -12.24 -13.50 -6.20
N LYS A 133 -11.58 -12.99 -7.24
CA LYS A 133 -12.13 -12.91 -8.59
C LYS A 133 -11.58 -14.10 -9.38
N GLU A 134 -12.26 -15.25 -9.31
CA GLU A 134 -11.85 -16.41 -10.09
C GLU A 134 -11.87 -16.09 -11.59
N ASN A 135 -10.70 -16.22 -12.23
CA ASN A 135 -10.57 -16.15 -13.67
C ASN A 135 -9.64 -17.27 -14.14
N SER A 136 -10.22 -18.45 -14.39
CA SER A 136 -9.50 -19.66 -14.79
C SER A 136 -8.65 -19.46 -16.06
N GLN A 137 -9.09 -18.61 -16.99
CA GLN A 137 -8.33 -18.26 -18.20
C GLN A 137 -7.06 -17.45 -17.88
N GLN A 138 -7.11 -16.62 -16.84
CA GLN A 138 -5.98 -15.82 -16.39
C GLN A 138 -4.91 -16.69 -15.72
N THR A 139 -5.34 -17.71 -14.96
CA THR A 139 -4.43 -18.69 -14.33
C THR A 139 -3.68 -19.54 -15.36
N SER A 140 -4.36 -19.98 -16.44
CA SER A 140 -3.71 -20.76 -17.50
C SER A 140 -2.68 -19.96 -18.28
N LYS A 141 -2.97 -18.70 -18.59
CA LYS A 141 -2.04 -17.81 -19.29
C LYS A 141 -0.80 -17.51 -18.42
N PHE A 142 -1.02 -17.16 -17.15
CA PHE A 142 0.06 -16.91 -16.21
C PHE A 142 1.00 -18.12 -16.03
N SER A 143 0.43 -19.34 -15.99
CA SER A 143 1.24 -20.56 -15.91
C SER A 143 2.12 -20.77 -17.14
N GLN A 144 1.60 -20.46 -18.35
CA GLN A 144 2.36 -20.53 -19.59
C GLN A 144 3.49 -19.49 -19.64
N ASP A 145 3.19 -18.24 -19.26
CA ASP A 145 4.16 -17.15 -19.23
C ASP A 145 5.34 -17.45 -18.27
N LEU A 146 5.08 -18.19 -17.19
CA LEU A 146 6.10 -18.66 -16.25
C LEU A 146 6.77 -19.98 -16.65
N GLY A 147 6.38 -20.60 -17.77
CA GLY A 147 6.91 -21.91 -18.20
C GLY A 147 6.51 -23.08 -17.29
N LEU A 148 5.45 -22.94 -16.50
CA LEU A 148 4.99 -23.99 -15.59
C LEU A 148 4.23 -25.10 -16.34
N ASN A 149 4.47 -26.35 -15.95
CA ASN A 149 3.78 -27.49 -16.54
C ASN A 149 2.42 -27.71 -15.86
N PRO A 150 1.28 -27.53 -16.57
CA PRO A 150 -0.05 -27.68 -15.98
C PRO A 150 -0.38 -29.12 -15.54
N LYS A 151 0.40 -30.12 -15.98
CA LYS A 151 0.25 -31.53 -15.56
C LYS A 151 1.01 -31.86 -14.27
N LYS A 152 1.77 -30.91 -13.71
CA LYS A 152 2.52 -31.08 -12.46
C LYS A 152 2.00 -30.12 -11.41
N LYS A 153 2.11 -30.50 -10.13
CA LYS A 153 1.89 -29.58 -9.02
C LYS A 153 3.02 -28.55 -9.00
N THR A 154 2.68 -27.29 -8.72
CA THR A 154 3.65 -26.20 -8.53
C THR A 154 3.83 -25.94 -7.04
N ILE A 155 5.08 -25.76 -6.60
CA ILE A 155 5.41 -25.37 -5.24
C ILE A 155 6.04 -23.98 -5.30
N LEU A 156 5.49 -23.03 -4.54
CA LEU A 156 6.07 -21.71 -4.34
C LEU A 156 6.88 -21.72 -3.04
N TYR A 157 8.19 -21.47 -3.14
CA TYR A 157 9.08 -21.37 -1.98
C TYR A 157 9.53 -19.92 -1.80
N THR A 158 9.12 -19.28 -0.69
CA THR A 158 9.39 -17.86 -0.38
C THR A 158 10.07 -17.73 0.98
N PRO A 159 11.36 -18.07 1.10
CA PRO A 159 12.09 -17.90 2.36
C PRO A 159 12.23 -16.41 2.72
N SER A 160 12.15 -16.09 4.00
CA SER A 160 12.52 -14.76 4.49
C SER A 160 14.03 -14.56 4.36
N PHE A 161 14.45 -13.34 4.03
CA PHE A 161 15.86 -12.97 4.10
C PHE A 161 16.35 -13.02 5.55
N TYR A 162 17.45 -13.73 5.79
CA TYR A 162 18.17 -13.76 7.06
C TYR A 162 19.58 -13.24 6.81
N PRO A 163 19.93 -12.02 7.24
CA PRO A 163 21.29 -11.53 7.11
C PRO A 163 22.18 -12.40 8.00
N SER A 164 23.06 -13.18 7.37
CA SER A 164 24.18 -13.86 8.04
C SER A 164 25.17 -12.86 8.59
#